data_AF-A0A6G0TBN7-F1
#
_entry.id   AF-A0A6G0TBN7-F1
#
_cell.length_a   1.000
_cell.length_b   1.000
_cell.length_c   1.000
_cell.angle_alpha   90.00
_cell.angle_beta   90.00
_cell.angle_gamma   90.00
#
_symmetry.space_group_name_H-M   'P 1'
#
loop_
_entity.id
_entity.type
_entity.pdbx_description
1 polymer ?
#
loop_
_entity_poly.entity_id
_entity_poly.type
_entity_poly.pdbx_seq_one_letter_code
_entity_poly.pdbx_strand_id
1 'polypeptide(L)'
;IRKVQYAQNFRVDWLWQNEFKLWLKNVPSDSSKAFCKICCCELRARRADLLNHMDTKKHKSSIKVLRIHPPNTIKPTITSLNTSRAEVALAMFVSVHCGLLSVDHLGALCKSHFSGTNNTADNLCLHRTKCTAIIKNVLCLYFKNNLKDDIGNGRFSIVAIFYSTFQNKIVTTFFGLEELVECNAAAIVKAILNALKSYELDIKNGIGIGTDNASVMLATSYACSETMPRNLEFLISETYNWFSKSTLRQQAYRHIFKIMNDDHEPLKIVQACNTRWLSIESAVVRIINQWHECKEKCYLAEMLYTIDLQRVNKLFESNSVDPTKLVNELVTLICVPSSPRPAHYICSIGKLFVIPTFNFNPITKDFSNFLYPNPYLSYGFEKKVEELRNLKLLMKLDEKKLRSRCISFATVLVKQLQQRLPENLGILQKVEIIFPSNTLNQIKDNISPLCEHFGLDLINIEKIEMQWHKINLITWSNTSSAGIFWAEVKKFKDASGSNPFEELADFAFMILALPFSNAAVERVFSQMNLVKIKTRNRMGFNVLISILHIRSGLKRHGKCCDSYVIPDTILHKIGTKESYINIPENELAIFEDLPI
;
A
#
# COMPACT_ATOMS: atom_id res chain seq x y z
N ILE A 1 -34.11 11.67 -52.59
CA ILE A 1 -34.10 10.33 -51.96
C ILE A 1 -32.65 9.96 -51.62
N ARG A 2 -32.24 10.06 -50.33
CA ARG A 2 -30.91 9.58 -49.89
C ARG A 2 -30.95 8.05 -49.91
N LYS A 3 -30.10 7.40 -50.72
CA LYS A 3 -29.96 5.93 -50.73
C LYS A 3 -29.58 5.48 -49.33
N VAL A 4 -30.41 4.65 -48.70
CA VAL A 4 -30.12 4.01 -47.42
C VAL A 4 -28.87 3.15 -47.62
N GLN A 5 -27.78 3.50 -46.94
CA GLN A 5 -26.51 2.81 -47.10
C GLN A 5 -26.59 1.48 -46.34
N TYR A 6 -26.55 0.35 -47.06
CA TYR A 6 -26.60 -0.99 -46.46
C TYR A 6 -25.48 -1.16 -45.42
N ALA A 7 -25.87 -1.35 -44.16
CA ALA A 7 -24.97 -1.65 -43.05
C ALA A 7 -24.76 -3.16 -42.99
N GLN A 8 -23.55 -3.62 -43.29
CA GLN A 8 -23.19 -5.04 -43.25
C GLN A 8 -22.62 -5.37 -41.89
N ASN A 9 -23.21 -6.38 -41.23
CA ASN A 9 -22.72 -6.90 -39.96
C ASN A 9 -21.64 -7.97 -40.17
N PHE A 10 -20.77 -8.12 -39.18
CA PHE A 10 -19.70 -9.09 -39.12
C PHE A 10 -20.25 -10.51 -39.25
N ARG A 11 -19.76 -11.27 -40.23
CA ARG A 11 -20.12 -12.68 -40.40
C ARG A 11 -19.10 -13.56 -39.69
N VAL A 12 -19.58 -14.37 -38.74
CA VAL A 12 -18.75 -15.30 -37.96
C VAL A 12 -18.01 -16.29 -38.87
N ASP A 13 -18.60 -16.68 -40.00
CA ASP A 13 -18.00 -17.56 -41.00
C ASP A 13 -16.64 -17.07 -41.52
N TRP A 14 -16.40 -15.75 -41.52
CA TRP A 14 -15.11 -15.18 -41.93
C TRP A 14 -13.97 -15.60 -41.00
N LEU A 15 -14.25 -15.94 -39.74
CA LEU A 15 -13.23 -16.46 -38.81
C LEU A 15 -12.70 -17.83 -39.23
N TRP A 16 -13.43 -18.56 -40.07
CA TRP A 16 -13.08 -19.91 -40.51
C TRP A 16 -12.51 -19.96 -41.92
N GLN A 17 -12.57 -18.85 -42.66
CA GLN A 17 -12.02 -18.75 -44.00
C GLN A 17 -10.50 -18.60 -43.97
N ASN A 18 -9.80 -19.34 -44.83
CA ASN A 18 -8.33 -19.36 -44.89
C ASN A 18 -7.71 -17.96 -45.08
N GLU A 19 -8.41 -17.05 -45.77
CA GLU A 19 -7.97 -15.68 -46.05
C GLU A 19 -7.97 -14.77 -44.80
N PHE A 20 -8.83 -15.03 -43.82
CA PHE A 20 -9.10 -14.12 -42.69
C PHE A 20 -8.83 -14.73 -41.32
N LYS A 21 -8.90 -16.06 -41.19
CA LYS A 21 -8.79 -16.83 -39.92
C LYS A 21 -7.58 -16.46 -39.06
N LEU A 22 -6.45 -16.14 -39.69
CA LEU A 22 -5.19 -15.89 -38.99
C LEU A 22 -5.12 -14.51 -38.30
N TRP A 23 -5.92 -13.53 -38.73
CA TRP A 23 -5.73 -12.13 -38.32
C TRP A 23 -7.01 -11.39 -37.94
N LEU A 24 -8.18 -11.88 -38.36
CA LEU A 24 -9.46 -11.24 -38.10
C LEU A 24 -10.02 -11.64 -36.72
N LYS A 25 -10.63 -10.68 -36.01
CA LYS A 25 -11.38 -10.88 -34.76
C LYS A 25 -12.69 -10.09 -34.84
N ASN A 26 -13.75 -10.58 -34.19
CA ASN A 26 -14.97 -9.80 -33.98
C ASN A 26 -14.75 -8.73 -32.90
N VAL A 27 -15.52 -7.65 -32.98
CA VAL A 27 -15.60 -6.61 -31.94
C VAL A 27 -16.90 -6.84 -31.17
N PRO A 28 -16.86 -7.29 -29.89
CA PRO A 28 -18.08 -7.65 -29.15
C PRO A 28 -19.04 -6.47 -28.95
N SER A 29 -18.51 -5.24 -28.89
CA SER A 29 -19.28 -4.01 -28.66
C SER A 29 -19.93 -3.42 -29.92
N ASP A 30 -19.51 -3.82 -31.13
CA ASP A 30 -20.01 -3.26 -32.39
C ASP A 30 -19.98 -4.30 -33.51
N SER A 31 -21.16 -4.79 -33.90
CA SER A 31 -21.34 -5.81 -34.93
C SER A 31 -21.07 -5.30 -36.35
N SER A 32 -20.98 -3.98 -36.56
CA SER A 32 -20.63 -3.37 -37.85
C SER A 32 -19.12 -3.28 -38.11
N LYS A 33 -18.31 -3.73 -37.13
CA LYS A 33 -16.86 -3.64 -37.14
C LYS A 33 -16.17 -5.00 -37.01
N ALA A 34 -14.95 -5.03 -37.50
CA ALA A 34 -14.01 -6.13 -37.38
C ALA A 34 -12.68 -5.59 -36.83
N PHE A 35 -11.89 -6.43 -36.17
CA PHE A 35 -10.60 -6.04 -35.63
C PHE A 35 -9.47 -6.86 -36.26
N CYS A 36 -8.41 -6.20 -36.70
CA CYS A 36 -7.20 -6.86 -37.19
C CYS A 36 -6.20 -7.02 -36.04
N LYS A 37 -5.93 -8.27 -35.64
CA LYS A 37 -4.96 -8.62 -34.58
C LYS A 37 -3.52 -8.25 -34.94
N ILE A 38 -3.20 -8.19 -36.24
CA ILE A 38 -1.84 -7.94 -36.74
C ILE A 38 -1.56 -6.44 -36.83
N CYS A 39 -2.52 -5.66 -37.32
CA CYS A 39 -2.38 -4.22 -37.50
C CYS A 39 -2.86 -3.39 -36.31
N CYS A 40 -3.48 -4.04 -35.32
CA CYS A 40 -4.11 -3.45 -34.13
C CYS A 40 -5.06 -2.30 -34.48
N CYS A 41 -5.96 -2.51 -35.43
CA CYS A 41 -6.90 -1.48 -35.88
C CYS A 41 -8.30 -2.06 -36.15
N GLU A 42 -9.32 -1.22 -35.93
CA GLU A 42 -10.71 -1.51 -36.30
C GLU A 42 -10.93 -1.28 -37.80
N LEU A 43 -11.72 -2.16 -38.41
CA LEU A 43 -12.10 -2.18 -39.81
C LEU A 43 -13.63 -2.24 -39.89
N ARG A 44 -14.20 -1.77 -41.00
CA ARG A 44 -15.63 -1.98 -41.26
C ARG A 44 -15.85 -3.45 -41.61
N ALA A 45 -16.93 -4.03 -41.10
CA ALA A 45 -17.31 -5.42 -41.34
C ALA A 45 -17.90 -5.65 -42.75
N ARG A 46 -17.16 -5.23 -43.78
CA ARG A 46 -17.46 -5.44 -45.20
C ARG A 46 -16.34 -6.26 -45.82
N ARG A 47 -16.69 -7.33 -46.54
CA ARG A 47 -15.70 -8.23 -47.14
C ARG A 47 -14.68 -7.49 -48.03
N ALA A 48 -15.14 -6.53 -48.84
CA ALA A 48 -14.27 -5.73 -49.68
C ALA A 48 -13.23 -4.91 -48.88
N ASP A 49 -13.65 -4.32 -47.76
CA ASP A 49 -12.76 -3.55 -46.88
C ASP A 49 -11.72 -4.45 -46.20
N LEU A 50 -12.10 -5.69 -45.85
CA LEU A 50 -11.19 -6.70 -45.30
C LEU A 50 -10.15 -7.17 -46.31
N LEU A 51 -10.56 -7.42 -47.57
CA LEU A 51 -9.65 -7.77 -48.66
C LEU A 51 -8.68 -6.61 -48.97
N ASN A 52 -9.20 -5.39 -49.08
CA ASN A 52 -8.38 -4.20 -49.29
C ASN A 52 -7.37 -3.99 -48.14
N HIS A 53 -7.79 -4.23 -46.88
CA HIS A 53 -6.89 -4.17 -45.74
C HIS A 53 -5.76 -5.19 -45.84
N MET A 54 -6.09 -6.44 -46.21
CA MET A 54 -5.12 -7.51 -46.41
C MET A 54 -4.06 -7.13 -47.46
N ASP A 55 -4.45 -6.36 -48.47
CA ASP A 55 -3.55 -5.91 -49.53
C ASP A 55 -2.68 -4.70 -49.19
N THR A 56 -2.94 -4.02 -48.06
CA THR A 56 -2.15 -2.86 -47.64
C THR A 56 -0.69 -3.22 -47.38
N LYS A 57 0.23 -2.29 -47.71
CA LYS A 57 1.66 -2.42 -47.41
C LYS A 57 1.92 -2.72 -45.93
N LYS A 58 1.17 -2.05 -45.03
CA LYS A 58 1.24 -2.24 -43.58
C LYS A 58 0.87 -3.66 -43.15
N HIS A 59 -0.21 -4.21 -43.70
CA HIS A 59 -0.64 -5.56 -43.36
C HIS A 59 0.33 -6.62 -43.92
N LYS A 60 0.75 -6.46 -45.18
CA LYS A 60 1.72 -7.37 -45.83
C LYS A 60 3.09 -7.39 -45.15
N SER A 61 3.60 -6.24 -44.69
CA SER A 61 4.87 -6.20 -43.95
C SER A 61 4.74 -6.86 -42.57
N SER A 62 3.67 -6.58 -41.82
CA SER A 62 3.43 -7.18 -40.51
C SER A 62 3.14 -8.69 -40.58
N ILE A 63 2.46 -9.18 -41.62
CA ILE A 63 2.28 -10.61 -41.89
C ILE A 63 3.60 -11.30 -42.24
N LYS A 64 4.48 -10.65 -43.02
CA LYS A 64 5.80 -11.21 -43.34
C LYS A 64 6.64 -11.41 -42.08
N VAL A 65 6.59 -10.48 -41.13
CA VAL A 65 7.24 -10.62 -39.81
C VAL A 65 6.68 -11.81 -39.03
N LEU A 66 5.35 -12.01 -39.07
CA LEU A 66 4.68 -13.16 -38.44
C LEU A 66 4.94 -14.51 -39.14
N ARG A 67 5.25 -14.54 -40.43
CA ARG A 67 5.60 -15.80 -41.15
C ARG A 67 7.05 -16.23 -40.94
N ILE A 68 7.94 -15.31 -40.60
CA ILE A 68 9.35 -15.62 -40.25
C ILE A 68 9.44 -16.24 -38.84
N HIS A 69 8.48 -15.93 -37.96
CA HIS A 69 8.37 -16.52 -36.62
C HIS A 69 6.98 -17.13 -36.41
N PRO A 70 6.80 -18.46 -36.54
CA PRO A 70 5.53 -19.09 -36.17
C PRO A 70 5.14 -18.73 -34.73
N PRO A 71 3.83 -18.66 -34.40
CA PRO A 71 3.41 -18.36 -33.03
C PRO A 71 4.01 -19.39 -32.08
N ASN A 72 4.92 -18.90 -31.23
CA ASN A 72 5.58 -19.59 -30.11
C ASN A 72 5.98 -21.05 -30.35
N THR A 73 7.07 -21.26 -31.07
CA THR A 73 8.01 -22.34 -30.71
C THR A 73 9.38 -21.74 -30.43
N ILE A 74 9.51 -21.09 -29.27
CA ILE A 74 10.82 -20.91 -28.66
C ILE A 74 11.36 -22.32 -28.48
N LYS A 75 12.33 -22.74 -29.29
CA LYS A 75 13.06 -23.99 -29.05
C LYS A 75 13.89 -23.75 -27.79
N PRO A 76 13.52 -24.34 -26.65
CA PRO A 76 14.26 -24.13 -25.42
C PRO A 76 15.64 -24.75 -25.63
N THR A 77 16.68 -23.91 -25.64
CA THR A 77 18.05 -24.39 -25.70
C THR A 77 18.49 -24.60 -24.27
N ILE A 78 18.80 -25.84 -23.90
CA ILE A 78 19.32 -26.17 -22.57
C ILE A 78 20.67 -25.48 -22.44
N THR A 79 20.71 -24.43 -21.62
CA THR A 79 21.92 -23.68 -21.33
C THR A 79 22.72 -24.36 -20.22
N SER A 80 24.04 -24.18 -20.23
CA SER A 80 24.88 -24.65 -19.13
C SER A 80 24.43 -24.05 -17.79
N LEU A 81 24.63 -24.75 -16.67
CA LEU A 81 24.25 -24.26 -15.35
C LEU A 81 24.88 -22.89 -15.04
N ASN A 82 26.13 -22.67 -15.45
CA ASN A 82 26.83 -21.40 -15.29
C ASN A 82 26.19 -20.28 -16.11
N THR A 83 25.77 -20.57 -17.34
CA THR A 83 25.03 -19.61 -18.18
C THR A 83 23.68 -19.27 -17.57
N SER A 84 22.92 -20.28 -17.13
CA SER A 84 21.65 -20.08 -16.44
C SER A 84 21.81 -19.23 -15.17
N ARG A 85 22.87 -19.46 -14.39
CA ARG A 85 23.19 -18.66 -13.20
C ARG A 85 23.46 -17.19 -13.56
N ALA A 86 24.26 -16.94 -14.60
CA ALA A 86 24.55 -15.59 -15.06
C ALA A 86 23.30 -14.86 -15.58
N GLU A 87 22.45 -15.54 -16.35
CA GLU A 87 21.20 -14.98 -16.86
C GLU A 87 20.22 -14.60 -15.75
N VAL A 88 20.13 -15.42 -14.69
CA VAL A 88 19.30 -15.13 -13.52
C VAL A 88 19.84 -13.98 -12.71
N ALA A 89 21.15 -13.93 -12.48
CA ALA A 89 21.79 -12.82 -11.78
C ALA A 89 21.51 -11.49 -12.49
N LEU A 90 21.65 -11.46 -13.83
CA LEU A 90 21.31 -10.31 -14.64
C LEU A 90 19.80 -9.99 -14.61
N ALA A 91 18.92 -11.00 -14.64
CA ALA A 91 17.48 -10.78 -14.54
C ALA A 91 17.06 -10.22 -13.16
N MET A 92 17.72 -10.65 -12.08
CA MET A 92 17.54 -10.06 -10.74
C MET A 92 18.04 -8.62 -10.71
N PHE A 93 19.22 -8.34 -11.28
CA PHE A 93 19.76 -7.00 -11.40
C PHE A 93 18.79 -6.07 -12.15
N VAL A 94 18.26 -6.52 -13.29
CA VAL A 94 17.27 -5.77 -14.07
C VAL A 94 16.00 -5.51 -13.25
N SER A 95 15.55 -6.48 -12.46
CA SER A 95 14.36 -6.31 -11.60
C SER A 95 14.56 -5.22 -10.55
N VAL A 96 15.74 -5.18 -9.93
CA VAL A 96 16.03 -4.29 -8.79
C VAL A 96 16.55 -2.92 -9.21
N HIS A 97 17.34 -2.81 -10.28
CA HIS A 97 18.14 -1.60 -10.54
C HIS A 97 17.86 -0.88 -11.86
N CYS A 98 17.30 -1.51 -12.89
CA CYS A 98 17.20 -0.86 -14.21
C CYS A 98 15.92 -1.16 -15.02
N GLY A 99 15.72 -0.43 -16.12
CA GLY A 99 14.63 -0.73 -17.06
C GLY A 99 14.87 -2.03 -17.83
N LEU A 100 13.80 -2.79 -18.11
CA LEU A 100 13.86 -4.03 -18.91
C LEU A 100 14.45 -3.84 -20.30
N LEU A 101 14.29 -2.65 -20.92
CA LEU A 101 14.84 -2.35 -22.24
C LEU A 101 16.36 -2.32 -22.27
N SER A 102 17.01 -2.07 -21.13
CA SER A 102 18.47 -1.98 -21.04
C SER A 102 19.13 -3.36 -21.19
N VAL A 103 18.39 -4.46 -20.99
CA VAL A 103 18.95 -5.81 -20.96
C VAL A 103 19.51 -6.25 -22.31
N ASP A 104 18.91 -5.79 -23.42
CA ASP A 104 19.34 -6.18 -24.77
C ASP A 104 20.77 -5.70 -25.06
N HIS A 105 21.07 -4.44 -24.70
CA HIS A 105 22.41 -3.88 -24.81
C HIS A 105 23.36 -4.45 -23.75
N LEU A 106 22.88 -4.67 -22.52
CA LEU A 106 23.68 -5.24 -21.44
C LEU A 106 24.20 -6.63 -21.80
N GLY A 107 23.34 -7.50 -22.32
CA GLY A 107 23.76 -8.84 -22.77
C GLY A 107 24.78 -8.80 -23.91
N ALA A 108 24.62 -7.86 -24.86
CA ALA A 108 25.58 -7.65 -25.94
C ALA A 108 26.94 -7.14 -25.44
N LEU A 109 26.95 -6.19 -24.51
CA LEU A 109 28.17 -5.67 -23.88
C LEU A 109 28.91 -6.76 -23.09
N CYS A 110 28.17 -7.62 -22.38
CA CYS A 110 28.78 -8.73 -21.67
C CYS A 110 29.51 -9.68 -22.63
N LYS A 111 28.95 -9.94 -23.81
CA LYS A 111 29.63 -10.72 -24.86
C LYS A 111 30.84 -10.01 -25.43
N SER A 112 30.74 -8.72 -25.73
CA SER A 112 31.82 -8.01 -26.42
C SER A 112 33.06 -7.81 -25.55
N HIS A 113 32.89 -7.64 -24.24
CA HIS A 113 34.00 -7.31 -23.33
C HIS A 113 34.45 -8.45 -22.42
N PHE A 114 33.65 -9.52 -22.24
CA PHE A 114 34.01 -10.67 -21.39
C PHE A 114 34.06 -12.01 -22.15
N SER A 115 34.15 -11.98 -23.48
CA SER A 115 34.32 -13.17 -24.34
C SER A 115 35.71 -13.82 -24.18
N GLY A 116 35.79 -15.15 -24.31
CA GLY A 116 37.04 -15.91 -24.14
C GLY A 116 36.84 -17.43 -24.22
N THR A 117 37.90 -18.22 -24.40
CA THR A 117 37.78 -19.69 -24.51
C THR A 117 37.14 -20.28 -23.24
N ASN A 118 35.96 -20.90 -23.39
CA ASN A 118 35.09 -21.44 -22.34
C ASN A 118 34.43 -20.42 -21.39
N ASN A 119 34.28 -19.15 -21.78
CA ASN A 119 33.59 -18.17 -20.94
C ASN A 119 32.06 -18.27 -21.04
N THR A 120 31.41 -18.18 -19.87
CA THR A 120 29.95 -18.12 -19.72
C THR A 120 29.30 -17.00 -20.54
N ALA A 121 30.03 -15.90 -20.77
CA ALA A 121 29.58 -14.73 -21.52
C ALA A 121 29.23 -15.05 -22.98
N ASP A 122 29.98 -15.94 -23.64
CA ASP A 122 29.76 -16.27 -25.05
C ASP A 122 28.41 -16.97 -25.27
N ASN A 123 28.00 -17.77 -24.27
CA ASN A 123 26.74 -18.49 -24.26
C ASN A 123 25.55 -17.67 -23.74
N LEU A 124 25.77 -16.43 -23.27
CA LEU A 124 24.73 -15.61 -22.65
C LEU A 124 23.68 -15.14 -23.68
N CYS A 125 22.46 -15.65 -23.65
CA CYS A 125 21.43 -15.26 -24.63
C CYS A 125 20.26 -14.53 -23.96
N LEU A 126 20.58 -13.49 -23.19
CA LEU A 126 19.61 -12.74 -22.39
C LEU A 126 19.10 -11.48 -23.12
N HIS A 127 18.04 -11.66 -23.90
CA HIS A 127 17.25 -10.57 -24.46
C HIS A 127 16.00 -10.27 -23.63
N ARG A 128 15.33 -9.16 -23.92
CA ARG A 128 14.12 -8.69 -23.22
C ARG A 128 13.08 -9.79 -23.01
N THR A 129 12.77 -10.59 -24.03
CA THR A 129 11.76 -11.65 -23.95
C THR A 129 12.16 -12.73 -22.95
N LYS A 130 13.41 -13.20 -23.02
CA LYS A 130 13.94 -14.21 -22.10
C LYS A 130 14.04 -13.67 -20.67
N CYS A 131 14.56 -12.45 -20.51
CA CYS A 131 14.64 -11.79 -19.21
C CYS A 131 13.25 -11.63 -18.56
N THR A 132 12.24 -11.21 -19.34
CA THR A 132 10.86 -11.06 -18.85
C THR A 132 10.28 -12.42 -18.44
N ALA A 133 10.55 -13.48 -19.22
CA ALA A 133 10.11 -14.83 -18.92
C ALA A 133 10.76 -15.37 -17.62
N ILE A 134 12.07 -15.19 -17.45
CA ILE A 134 12.78 -15.56 -16.21
C ILE A 134 12.19 -14.83 -15.00
N ILE A 135 11.94 -13.52 -15.13
CA ILE A 135 11.36 -12.70 -14.06
C ILE A 135 9.97 -13.22 -13.66
N LYS A 136 9.08 -13.45 -14.63
CA LYS A 136 7.69 -13.85 -14.38
C LYS A 136 7.55 -15.29 -13.93
N ASN A 137 8.20 -16.22 -14.63
CA ASN A 137 7.88 -17.64 -14.56
C ASN A 137 8.87 -18.43 -13.70
N VAL A 138 10.05 -17.86 -13.39
CA VAL A 138 11.08 -18.51 -12.57
C VAL A 138 11.27 -17.78 -11.25
N LEU A 139 11.73 -16.53 -11.30
CA LEU A 139 12.10 -15.76 -10.11
C LEU A 139 10.88 -15.39 -9.25
N CYS A 140 9.80 -14.90 -9.86
CA CYS A 140 8.57 -14.58 -9.12
C CYS A 140 8.03 -15.82 -8.40
N LEU A 141 7.87 -16.94 -9.11
CA LEU A 141 7.38 -18.19 -8.54
C LEU A 141 8.28 -18.69 -7.41
N TYR A 142 9.60 -18.62 -7.58
CA TYR A 142 10.56 -18.96 -6.54
C TYR A 142 10.37 -18.14 -5.27
N PHE A 143 10.29 -16.80 -5.37
CA PHE A 143 10.12 -15.94 -4.20
C PHE A 143 8.72 -16.06 -3.57
N LYS A 144 7.67 -16.35 -4.37
CA LYS A 144 6.33 -16.66 -3.86
C LYS A 144 6.34 -17.96 -3.04
N ASN A 145 6.92 -19.03 -3.58
CA ASN A 145 7.02 -20.31 -2.87
C ASN A 145 7.89 -20.18 -1.61
N ASN A 146 9.02 -19.48 -1.70
CA ASN A 146 9.85 -19.24 -0.52
C ASN A 146 9.17 -18.36 0.54
N LEU A 147 8.19 -17.53 0.17
CA LEU A 147 7.35 -16.81 1.14
C LEU A 147 6.29 -17.74 1.74
N LYS A 148 5.62 -18.54 0.91
CA LYS A 148 4.67 -19.57 1.34
C LYS A 148 5.30 -20.50 2.38
N ASP A 149 6.48 -21.04 2.09
CA ASP A 149 7.18 -21.99 2.97
C ASP A 149 7.63 -21.34 4.29
N ASP A 150 7.96 -20.04 4.27
CA ASP A 150 8.35 -19.26 5.46
C ASP A 150 7.15 -18.94 6.36
N ILE A 151 5.98 -18.66 5.78
CA ILE A 151 4.74 -18.52 6.55
C ILE A 151 4.29 -19.89 7.08
N GLY A 152 4.30 -20.91 6.22
CA GLY A 152 3.88 -22.27 6.53
C GLY A 152 2.48 -22.31 7.15
N ASN A 153 2.35 -23.07 8.25
CA ASN A 153 1.15 -23.12 9.08
C ASN A 153 1.16 -22.09 10.22
N GLY A 154 2.08 -21.12 10.19
CA GLY A 154 2.17 -20.06 11.18
C GLY A 154 1.01 -19.08 11.10
N ARG A 155 0.77 -18.34 12.19
CA ARG A 155 -0.20 -17.25 12.22
C ARG A 155 0.34 -16.04 11.44
N PHE A 156 -0.52 -15.40 10.66
CA PHE A 156 -0.15 -14.24 9.84
C PHE A 156 -1.27 -13.20 9.78
N SER A 157 -0.92 -11.95 9.49
CA SER A 157 -1.90 -10.93 9.09
C SER A 157 -1.98 -10.78 7.58
N ILE A 158 -3.12 -10.33 7.07
CA ILE A 158 -3.39 -10.18 5.62
C ILE A 158 -2.44 -9.16 4.95
N VAL A 159 -1.75 -8.32 5.74
CA VAL A 159 -0.68 -7.42 5.29
C VAL A 159 0.70 -8.09 5.22
N ALA A 160 0.72 -9.44 5.28
CA ALA A 160 1.90 -10.29 5.35
C ALA A 160 2.89 -9.90 6.45
N ILE A 161 2.35 -9.74 7.67
CA ILE A 161 3.14 -9.72 8.89
C ILE A 161 3.04 -11.10 9.53
N PHE A 162 4.18 -11.73 9.79
CA PHE A 162 4.26 -13.05 10.41
C PHE A 162 5.62 -13.22 11.09
N TYR A 163 5.74 -14.22 11.96
CA TYR A 163 7.02 -14.61 12.53
C TYR A 163 7.73 -15.59 11.59
N SER A 164 8.90 -15.20 11.10
CA SER A 164 9.74 -16.07 10.28
C SER A 164 10.62 -16.90 11.21
N THR A 165 10.42 -18.22 11.21
CA THR A 165 11.28 -19.17 11.93
C THR A 165 12.69 -19.18 11.36
N PHE A 166 12.84 -19.04 10.04
CA PHE A 166 14.13 -18.97 9.35
C PHE A 166 14.96 -17.76 9.79
N GLN A 167 14.33 -16.62 10.03
CA GLN A 167 15.01 -15.38 10.41
C GLN A 167 14.94 -15.08 11.92
N ASN A 168 14.13 -15.84 12.66
CA ASN A 168 13.82 -15.64 14.06
C ASN A 168 13.43 -14.18 14.38
N LYS A 169 12.52 -13.62 13.58
CA LYS A 169 11.99 -12.26 13.77
C LYS A 169 10.63 -12.10 13.09
N ILE A 170 9.90 -11.06 13.51
CA ILE A 170 8.74 -10.59 12.77
C ILE A 170 9.18 -10.02 11.42
N VAL A 171 8.57 -10.52 10.36
CA VAL A 171 8.78 -10.09 8.99
C VAL A 171 7.51 -9.45 8.48
N THR A 172 7.67 -8.30 7.84
CA THR A 172 6.61 -7.64 7.08
C THR A 172 7.04 -7.55 5.63
N THR A 173 6.25 -8.09 4.70
CA THR A 173 6.63 -8.19 3.29
C THR A 173 5.45 -7.99 2.34
N PHE A 174 5.73 -8.02 1.03
CA PHE A 174 4.70 -7.91 -0.01
C PHE A 174 4.02 -9.27 -0.24
N PHE A 175 2.70 -9.29 -0.06
CA PHE A 175 1.88 -10.48 -0.28
C PHE A 175 1.40 -10.63 -1.72
N GLY A 176 0.86 -9.55 -2.30
CA GLY A 176 0.27 -9.59 -3.63
C GLY A 176 -0.36 -8.24 -3.99
N LEU A 177 -0.72 -8.10 -5.26
CA LEU A 177 -1.47 -6.95 -5.76
C LEU A 177 -2.55 -7.50 -6.68
N GLU A 178 -3.80 -7.33 -6.29
CA GLU A 178 -4.97 -7.82 -7.03
C GLU A 178 -5.67 -6.65 -7.73
N GLU A 179 -6.11 -6.87 -8.97
CA GLU A 179 -6.92 -5.91 -9.71
C GLU A 179 -8.40 -6.16 -9.39
N LEU A 180 -9.09 -5.13 -8.88
CA LEU A 180 -10.50 -5.19 -8.57
C LEU A 180 -11.32 -4.58 -9.72
N VAL A 181 -12.22 -5.37 -10.31
CA VAL A 181 -13.19 -4.87 -11.30
C VAL A 181 -14.26 -4.02 -10.60
N GLU A 182 -14.68 -4.45 -9.41
CA GLU A 182 -15.64 -3.74 -8.57
C GLU A 182 -15.02 -3.45 -7.21
N CYS A 183 -15.24 -2.25 -6.68
CA CYS A 183 -14.70 -1.82 -5.38
C CYS A 183 -15.73 -1.94 -4.25
N ASN A 184 -16.54 -3.00 -4.24
CA ASN A 184 -17.49 -3.29 -3.16
C ASN A 184 -16.91 -4.29 -2.16
N ALA A 185 -17.54 -4.42 -0.99
CA ALA A 185 -17.06 -5.27 0.10
C ALA A 185 -16.90 -6.75 -0.32
N ALA A 186 -17.87 -7.29 -1.08
CA ALA A 186 -17.85 -8.67 -1.54
C ALA A 186 -16.67 -8.94 -2.50
N ALA A 187 -16.41 -8.03 -3.44
CA ALA A 187 -15.30 -8.14 -4.37
C ALA A 187 -13.94 -8.09 -3.66
N ILE A 188 -13.79 -7.23 -2.64
CA ILE A 188 -12.57 -7.14 -1.81
C ILE A 188 -12.35 -8.46 -1.05
N VAL A 189 -13.38 -8.98 -0.39
CA VAL A 189 -13.28 -10.26 0.35
C VAL A 189 -12.91 -11.39 -0.60
N LYS A 190 -13.56 -11.48 -1.77
CA LYS A 190 -13.24 -12.48 -2.80
C LYS A 190 -11.80 -12.37 -3.26
N ALA A 191 -11.28 -11.17 -3.50
CA ALA A 191 -9.90 -10.96 -3.90
C ALA A 191 -8.91 -11.39 -2.81
N ILE A 192 -9.17 -11.09 -1.54
CA ILE A 192 -8.34 -11.54 -0.41
C ILE A 192 -8.32 -13.06 -0.34
N LEU A 193 -9.49 -13.72 -0.40
CA LEU A 193 -9.60 -15.18 -0.35
C LEU A 193 -8.88 -15.85 -1.52
N ASN A 194 -9.03 -15.30 -2.73
CA ASN A 194 -8.32 -15.80 -3.92
C ASN A 194 -6.80 -15.64 -3.78
N ALA A 195 -6.33 -14.51 -3.24
CA ALA A 195 -4.92 -14.28 -2.98
C ALA A 195 -4.37 -15.31 -1.98
N LEU A 196 -5.05 -15.53 -0.85
CA LEU A 196 -4.67 -16.54 0.15
C LEU A 196 -4.63 -17.95 -0.44
N LYS A 197 -5.66 -18.32 -1.22
CA LYS A 197 -5.73 -19.62 -1.91
C LYS A 197 -4.58 -19.80 -2.91
N SER A 198 -4.13 -18.73 -3.57
CA SER A 198 -2.97 -18.79 -4.49
C SER A 198 -1.64 -19.10 -3.79
N TYR A 199 -1.57 -18.88 -2.48
CA TYR A 199 -0.44 -19.27 -1.62
C TYR A 199 -0.72 -20.56 -0.84
N GLU A 200 -1.89 -21.16 -0.99
CA GLU A 200 -2.37 -22.29 -0.17
C GLU A 200 -2.29 -21.98 1.34
N LEU A 201 -2.56 -20.73 1.73
CA LEU A 201 -2.64 -20.35 3.14
C LEU A 201 -4.08 -20.48 3.64
N ASP A 202 -4.24 -21.06 4.82
CA ASP A 202 -5.53 -21.16 5.50
C ASP A 202 -5.90 -19.81 6.15
N ILE A 203 -7.08 -19.30 5.84
CA ILE A 203 -7.62 -18.09 6.47
C ILE A 203 -7.80 -18.25 7.99
N LYS A 204 -7.96 -19.48 8.50
CA LYS A 204 -8.03 -19.75 9.94
C LYS A 204 -6.75 -19.35 10.69
N ASN A 205 -5.63 -19.30 9.99
CA ASN A 205 -4.35 -18.82 10.53
C ASN A 205 -4.20 -17.30 10.42
N GLY A 206 -5.13 -16.63 9.74
CA GLY A 206 -5.24 -15.17 9.67
C GLY A 206 -5.66 -14.58 11.01
N ILE A 207 -4.81 -13.75 11.60
CA ILE A 207 -5.06 -13.13 12.93
C ILE A 207 -5.52 -11.68 12.86
N GLY A 208 -5.44 -11.05 11.69
CA GLY A 208 -5.86 -9.67 11.54
C GLY A 208 -5.70 -9.13 10.12
N ILE A 209 -6.47 -8.07 9.84
CA ILE A 209 -6.39 -7.28 8.62
C ILE A 209 -5.97 -5.86 8.96
N GLY A 210 -4.93 -5.36 8.28
CA GLY A 210 -4.55 -3.96 8.37
C GLY A 210 -5.10 -3.25 7.16
N THR A 211 -6.02 -2.32 7.40
CA THR A 211 -6.52 -1.40 6.38
C THR A 211 -5.86 -0.05 6.56
N ASP A 212 -5.73 0.70 5.47
CA ASP A 212 -5.22 2.06 5.50
C ASP A 212 -6.00 2.94 6.49
N ASN A 213 -5.51 4.15 6.74
CA ASN A 213 -6.10 5.06 7.72
C ASN A 213 -7.44 5.68 7.25
N ALA A 214 -8.18 4.96 6.39
CA ALA A 214 -9.47 5.34 5.83
C ALA A 214 -10.45 5.72 6.94
N SER A 215 -10.47 5.01 8.07
CA SER A 215 -11.37 5.34 9.18
C SER A 215 -11.16 6.76 9.72
N VAL A 216 -9.91 7.18 9.93
CA VAL A 216 -9.58 8.55 10.39
C VAL A 216 -9.85 9.56 9.28
N MET A 217 -9.51 9.24 8.02
CA MET A 217 -9.75 10.13 6.88
C MET A 217 -11.25 10.35 6.63
N LEU A 218 -12.06 9.29 6.70
CA LEU A 218 -13.51 9.34 6.56
C LEU A 218 -14.15 10.10 7.72
N ALA A 219 -13.71 9.87 8.96
CA ALA A 219 -14.21 10.61 10.12
C ALA A 219 -13.93 12.11 9.98
N THR A 220 -12.73 12.48 9.53
CA THR A 220 -12.35 13.87 9.32
C THR A 220 -13.10 14.50 8.15
N SER A 221 -13.24 13.77 7.03
CA SER A 221 -14.00 14.21 5.86
C SER A 221 -15.46 14.46 6.21
N TYR A 222 -16.08 13.56 6.97
CA TYR A 222 -17.47 13.70 7.42
C TYR A 222 -17.63 14.90 8.38
N ALA A 223 -16.72 15.04 9.36
CA ALA A 223 -16.75 16.19 10.26
C ALA A 223 -16.63 17.51 9.51
N CYS A 224 -15.79 17.58 8.46
CA CYS A 224 -15.66 18.76 7.63
C CYS A 224 -16.89 19.01 6.76
N SER A 225 -17.46 17.99 6.11
CA SER A 225 -18.65 18.18 5.27
C SER A 225 -19.85 18.72 6.05
N GLU A 226 -19.97 18.32 7.33
CA GLU A 226 -21.07 18.76 8.19
C GLU A 226 -20.88 20.16 8.78
N THR A 227 -19.63 20.61 8.98
CA THR A 227 -19.34 21.80 9.80
C THR A 227 -18.59 22.91 9.09
N MET A 228 -17.87 22.59 8.02
CA MET A 228 -17.09 23.56 7.25
C MET A 228 -17.99 24.27 6.22
N PRO A 229 -17.87 25.60 6.06
CA PRO A 229 -18.60 26.31 5.03
C PRO A 229 -18.21 25.86 3.62
N ARG A 230 -19.23 25.49 2.81
CA ARG A 230 -19.05 25.04 1.41
C ARG A 230 -18.24 26.00 0.54
N ASN A 231 -18.32 27.30 0.80
CA ASN A 231 -17.55 28.30 0.06
C ASN A 231 -16.03 28.18 0.29
N LEU A 232 -15.58 27.74 1.47
CA LEU A 232 -14.16 27.55 1.76
C LEU A 232 -13.61 26.30 1.04
N GLU A 233 -14.39 25.22 1.04
CA GLU A 233 -14.05 23.99 0.30
C GLU A 233 -13.96 24.26 -1.22
N PHE A 234 -14.93 25.00 -1.75
CA PHE A 234 -14.90 25.46 -3.15
C PHE A 234 -13.67 26.31 -3.45
N LEU A 235 -13.31 27.25 -2.57
CA LEU A 235 -12.13 28.09 -2.79
C LEU A 235 -10.83 27.26 -2.83
N ILE A 236 -10.63 26.36 -1.88
CA ILE A 236 -9.41 25.55 -1.78
C ILE A 236 -9.25 24.70 -3.05
N SER A 237 -10.34 24.06 -3.48
CA SER A 237 -10.35 23.23 -4.69
C SER A 237 -10.15 24.05 -5.96
N GLU A 238 -10.85 25.18 -6.12
CA GLU A 238 -10.73 26.01 -7.31
C GLU A 238 -9.39 26.74 -7.42
N THR A 239 -8.78 27.14 -6.31
CA THR A 239 -7.44 27.74 -6.30
C THR A 239 -6.42 26.76 -6.89
N TYR A 240 -6.45 25.49 -6.47
CA TYR A 240 -5.61 24.45 -7.06
C TYR A 240 -5.94 24.19 -8.53
N ASN A 241 -7.23 24.06 -8.87
CA ASN A 241 -7.67 23.83 -10.25
C ASN A 241 -7.24 24.95 -11.20
N TRP A 242 -7.26 26.19 -10.73
CA TRP A 242 -6.85 27.36 -11.49
C TRP A 242 -5.36 27.31 -11.86
N PHE A 243 -4.49 26.97 -10.92
CA PHE A 243 -3.06 26.87 -11.18
C PHE A 243 -2.67 25.59 -11.92
N SER A 244 -3.25 24.44 -11.58
CA SER A 244 -2.87 23.15 -12.16
C SER A 244 -3.15 23.04 -13.65
N LYS A 245 -4.18 23.73 -14.16
CA LYS A 245 -4.61 23.68 -15.56
C LYS A 245 -3.75 24.51 -16.52
N SER A 246 -2.84 25.37 -16.04
CA SER A 246 -2.08 26.26 -16.93
C SER A 246 -0.66 26.52 -16.45
N THR A 247 0.31 26.07 -17.26
CA THR A 247 1.73 26.36 -17.08
C THR A 247 2.03 27.85 -17.17
N LEU A 248 1.34 28.59 -18.06
CA LEU A 248 1.48 30.04 -18.20
C LEU A 248 1.04 30.78 -16.93
N ARG A 249 -0.06 30.37 -16.28
CA ARG A 249 -0.50 30.98 -15.00
C ARG A 249 0.50 30.71 -13.88
N GLN A 250 1.08 29.51 -13.84
CA GLN A 250 2.13 29.17 -12.87
C GLN A 250 3.39 30.01 -13.08
N GLN A 251 3.79 30.25 -14.34
CA GLN A 251 4.94 31.10 -14.67
C GLN A 251 4.68 32.58 -14.30
N ALA A 252 3.51 33.12 -14.66
CA ALA A 252 3.14 34.49 -14.32
C ALA A 252 3.11 34.69 -12.80
N TYR A 253 2.54 33.74 -12.06
CA TYR A 253 2.51 33.78 -10.60
C TYR A 253 3.92 33.68 -9.99
N ARG A 254 4.78 32.81 -10.50
CA ARG A 254 6.19 32.75 -10.08
C ARG A 254 6.90 34.08 -10.25
N HIS A 255 6.65 34.76 -11.36
CA HIS A 255 7.26 36.07 -11.61
C HIS A 255 6.77 37.12 -10.60
N ILE A 256 5.45 37.21 -10.37
CA ILE A 256 4.88 38.12 -9.36
C ILE A 256 5.43 37.81 -7.97
N PHE A 257 5.46 36.54 -7.58
CA PHE A 257 5.94 36.12 -6.27
C PHE A 257 7.40 36.49 -6.04
N LYS A 258 8.27 36.29 -7.04
CA LYS A 258 9.69 36.69 -6.98
C LYS A 258 9.86 38.19 -6.78
N ILE A 259 9.09 39.01 -7.51
CA ILE A 259 9.13 40.47 -7.38
C ILE A 259 8.74 40.91 -5.97
N MET A 260 7.75 40.24 -5.36
CA MET A 260 7.22 40.61 -4.04
C MET A 260 8.03 40.06 -2.87
N ASN A 261 8.87 39.03 -3.08
CA ASN A 261 9.55 38.30 -2.01
C ASN A 261 11.06 38.16 -2.28
N ASP A 262 11.73 39.22 -2.73
CA ASP A 262 13.19 39.27 -2.91
C ASP A 262 13.76 38.05 -3.67
N ASP A 263 13.20 37.75 -4.85
CA ASP A 263 13.59 36.66 -5.75
C ASP A 263 13.41 35.21 -5.21
N HIS A 264 12.73 35.03 -4.08
CA HIS A 264 12.38 33.69 -3.58
C HIS A 264 11.37 32.98 -4.50
N GLU A 265 11.46 31.64 -4.57
CA GLU A 265 10.53 30.81 -5.36
C GLU A 265 9.27 30.47 -4.55
N PRO A 266 8.06 30.55 -5.15
CA PRO A 266 6.84 30.15 -4.47
C PRO A 266 6.76 28.65 -4.26
N LEU A 267 6.11 28.28 -3.16
CA LEU A 267 5.81 26.89 -2.85
C LEU A 267 4.61 26.43 -3.71
N LYS A 268 4.81 25.40 -4.56
CA LYS A 268 3.75 24.78 -5.39
C LYS A 268 2.42 24.52 -4.67
N ILE A 269 1.34 25.24 -5.04
CA ILE A 269 -0.02 24.98 -4.51
C ILE A 269 -0.38 23.48 -4.61
N VAL A 270 -0.80 22.90 -3.49
CA VAL A 270 -1.12 21.47 -3.37
C VAL A 270 -2.62 21.25 -3.51
N GLN A 271 -2.97 20.09 -4.07
CA GLN A 271 -4.35 19.65 -4.15
C GLN A 271 -4.83 19.21 -2.77
N ALA A 272 -5.99 19.72 -2.33
CA ALA A 272 -6.74 19.07 -1.27
C ALA A 272 -7.29 17.75 -1.82
N CYS A 273 -6.81 16.64 -1.29
CA CYS A 273 -7.17 15.30 -1.73
C CYS A 273 -8.39 14.80 -0.93
N ASN A 274 -9.46 14.46 -1.64
CA ASN A 274 -10.71 13.97 -1.05
C ASN A 274 -10.51 12.72 -0.17
N THR A 275 -9.53 11.87 -0.48
CA THR A 275 -9.26 10.62 0.25
C THR A 275 -8.12 10.75 1.28
N ARG A 276 -7.35 11.83 1.25
CA ARG A 276 -6.28 12.11 2.22
C ARG A 276 -6.53 13.47 2.86
N TRP A 277 -7.57 13.56 3.67
CA TRP A 277 -8.09 14.84 4.15
C TRP A 277 -7.06 15.70 4.88
N LEU A 278 -6.05 15.12 5.55
CA LEU A 278 -4.95 15.91 6.14
C LEU A 278 -4.20 16.79 5.12
N SER A 279 -4.30 16.49 3.83
CA SER A 279 -3.78 17.37 2.76
C SER A 279 -4.50 18.72 2.68
N ILE A 280 -5.73 18.86 3.21
CA ILE A 280 -6.45 20.13 3.21
C ILE A 280 -5.71 21.19 4.02
N GLU A 281 -5.13 20.79 5.16
CA GLU A 281 -4.36 21.71 6.00
C GLU A 281 -3.14 22.23 5.24
N SER A 282 -2.41 21.32 4.59
CA SER A 282 -1.28 21.69 3.74
C SER A 282 -1.71 22.60 2.58
N ALA A 283 -2.90 22.39 2.00
CA ALA A 283 -3.45 23.27 0.97
C ALA A 283 -3.80 24.65 1.53
N VAL A 284 -4.50 24.70 2.66
CA VAL A 284 -4.93 25.94 3.33
C VAL A 284 -3.72 26.75 3.77
N VAL A 285 -2.77 26.16 4.49
CA VAL A 285 -1.55 26.85 4.95
C VAL A 285 -0.77 27.41 3.76
N ARG A 286 -0.67 26.65 2.66
CA ARG A 286 0.08 27.07 1.46
C ARG A 286 -0.61 28.18 0.68
N ILE A 287 -1.94 28.21 0.70
CA ILE A 287 -2.76 29.30 0.15
C ILE A 287 -2.63 30.55 1.04
N ILE A 288 -2.70 30.40 2.36
CA ILE A 288 -2.59 31.51 3.32
C ILE A 288 -1.20 32.16 3.27
N ASN A 289 -0.13 31.36 3.30
CA ASN A 289 1.24 31.88 3.31
C ASN A 289 1.61 32.64 2.03
N GLN A 290 0.90 32.38 0.93
CA GLN A 290 1.13 33.04 -0.36
C GLN A 290 -0.11 33.83 -0.80
N TRP A 291 -0.93 34.24 0.17
CA TRP A 291 -2.25 34.83 -0.06
C TRP A 291 -2.14 36.20 -0.70
N HIS A 292 -1.20 37.02 -0.27
CA HIS A 292 -1.04 38.39 -0.77
C HIS A 292 -0.74 38.41 -2.28
N GLU A 293 0.06 37.47 -2.75
CA GLU A 293 0.42 37.27 -4.16
C GLU A 293 -0.71 36.58 -4.93
N CYS A 294 -1.55 35.77 -4.26
CA CYS A 294 -2.75 35.15 -4.85
C CYS A 294 -3.96 36.10 -4.90
N LYS A 295 -3.93 37.20 -4.13
CA LYS A 295 -5.08 38.07 -3.83
C LYS A 295 -5.65 38.79 -5.03
N GLU A 296 -4.86 39.03 -6.09
CA GLU A 296 -5.36 39.68 -7.31
C GLU A 296 -6.46 38.87 -8.03
N LYS A 297 -6.63 37.56 -7.74
CA LYS A 297 -7.59 36.71 -8.47
C LYS A 297 -8.41 35.71 -7.64
N CYS A 298 -8.23 35.64 -6.32
CA CYS A 298 -8.94 34.68 -5.47
C CYS A 298 -9.57 35.40 -4.25
N TYR A 299 -10.91 35.36 -4.14
CA TYR A 299 -11.64 35.96 -3.01
C TYR A 299 -11.88 34.95 -1.87
N LEU A 300 -11.39 35.32 -0.68
CA LEU A 300 -11.76 34.97 0.71
C LEU A 300 -11.70 33.50 1.21
N ALA A 301 -10.64 33.18 1.97
CA ALA A 301 -10.66 32.24 3.11
C ALA A 301 -9.57 32.57 4.15
N GLU A 302 -9.88 32.45 5.45
CA GLU A 302 -8.91 32.56 6.55
C GLU A 302 -9.06 31.38 7.54
N MET A 303 -7.89 30.80 7.87
CA MET A 303 -7.45 29.85 8.92
C MET A 303 -8.14 28.51 9.21
N LEU A 304 -7.31 27.45 9.17
CA LEU A 304 -7.43 26.20 9.94
C LEU A 304 -6.04 25.90 10.57
N TYR A 305 -6.01 25.56 11.86
CA TYR A 305 -4.81 25.14 12.59
C TYR A 305 -4.91 23.66 13.01
N THR A 306 -3.75 23.03 13.05
CA THR A 306 -3.44 21.63 13.37
C THR A 306 -4.10 21.10 14.64
N ILE A 307 -4.87 20.03 14.50
CA ILE A 307 -5.19 19.08 15.58
C ILE A 307 -4.10 17.99 15.56
N ASP A 308 -3.75 17.41 16.71
CA ASP A 308 -2.73 16.36 16.93
C ASP A 308 -2.91 15.05 16.12
N LEU A 309 -3.91 15.01 15.22
CA LEU A 309 -4.17 13.97 14.22
C LEU A 309 -2.97 13.70 13.30
N GLN A 310 -2.22 14.73 12.91
CA GLN A 310 -1.03 14.55 12.07
C GLN A 310 0.06 13.73 12.78
N ARG A 311 0.22 13.91 14.10
CA ARG A 311 1.23 13.17 14.87
C ARG A 311 0.87 11.70 14.93
N VAL A 312 -0.38 11.38 15.28
CA VAL A 312 -0.85 9.99 15.32
C VAL A 312 -0.73 9.36 13.94
N ASN A 313 -1.15 10.02 12.86
CA ASN A 313 -0.99 9.48 11.51
C ASN A 313 0.48 9.22 11.16
N LYS A 314 1.39 10.16 11.50
CA LYS A 314 2.83 9.95 11.34
C LYS A 314 3.37 8.78 12.16
N LEU A 315 2.84 8.53 13.36
CA LEU A 315 3.20 7.37 14.18
C LEU A 315 2.75 6.07 13.52
N PHE A 316 1.52 6.01 13.01
CA PHE A 316 0.99 4.85 12.27
C PHE A 316 1.70 4.64 10.92
N GLU A 317 2.33 5.67 10.35
CA GLU A 317 3.17 5.61 9.13
C GLU A 317 4.66 5.38 9.43
N SER A 318 5.10 5.45 10.69
CA SER A 318 6.50 5.33 11.08
C SER A 318 6.95 3.87 11.20
N ASN A 319 8.24 3.63 10.93
CA ASN A 319 8.86 2.30 10.96
C ASN A 319 9.49 1.94 12.31
N SER A 320 9.73 2.92 13.18
CA SER A 320 10.45 2.75 14.44
C SER A 320 9.54 2.71 15.66
N VAL A 321 8.23 2.81 15.45
CA VAL A 321 7.27 2.84 16.56
C VAL A 321 6.98 1.41 16.99
N ASP A 322 7.00 1.19 18.31
CA ASP A 322 6.64 -0.11 18.86
C ASP A 322 5.14 -0.37 18.60
N PRO A 323 4.78 -1.46 17.90
CA PRO A 323 3.40 -1.74 17.56
C PRO A 323 2.48 -1.87 18.79
N THR A 324 3.02 -2.34 19.91
CA THR A 324 2.25 -2.56 21.15
C THR A 324 1.79 -1.27 21.81
N LYS A 325 2.43 -0.14 21.49
CA LYS A 325 2.13 1.19 22.06
C LYS A 325 1.20 2.03 21.17
N LEU A 326 1.04 1.68 19.89
CA LEU A 326 0.23 2.45 18.92
C LEU A 326 -1.24 2.55 19.32
N VAL A 327 -1.81 1.48 19.89
CA VAL A 327 -3.21 1.47 20.34
C VAL A 327 -3.42 2.50 21.47
N ASN A 328 -2.46 2.59 22.39
CA ASN A 328 -2.53 3.57 23.48
C ASN A 328 -2.37 5.00 22.98
N GLU A 329 -1.55 5.25 21.96
CA GLU A 329 -1.45 6.57 21.33
C GLU A 329 -2.77 7.00 20.69
N LEU A 330 -3.46 6.07 19.99
CA LEU A 330 -4.80 6.32 19.45
C LEU A 330 -5.83 6.62 20.55
N VAL A 331 -5.79 5.86 21.64
CA VAL A 331 -6.68 6.07 22.78
C VAL A 331 -6.39 7.42 23.45
N THR A 332 -5.13 7.80 23.59
CA THR A 332 -4.72 9.06 24.23
C THR A 332 -5.11 10.29 23.39
N LEU A 333 -5.17 10.15 22.06
CA LEU A 333 -5.74 11.17 21.17
C LEU A 333 -7.22 11.44 21.49
N ILE A 334 -7.97 10.37 21.75
CA ILE A 334 -9.43 10.43 21.94
C ILE A 334 -9.80 10.75 23.40
N CYS A 335 -9.01 10.33 24.39
CA CYS A 335 -9.42 10.30 25.80
C CYS A 335 -8.54 11.04 26.79
N VAL A 336 -9.15 11.37 27.93
CA VAL A 336 -8.47 11.85 29.13
C VAL A 336 -7.98 10.63 29.92
N PRO A 337 -6.66 10.43 30.12
CA PRO A 337 -6.18 9.34 30.95
C PRO A 337 -6.65 9.54 32.40
N SER A 338 -7.15 8.48 33.05
CA SER A 338 -7.63 8.47 34.43
C SER A 338 -6.50 8.47 35.49
N SER A 339 -5.23 8.62 35.08
CA SER A 339 -4.06 8.53 35.95
C SER A 339 -3.17 9.79 35.84
N PRO A 340 -2.64 10.31 36.96
CA PRO A 340 -1.71 11.43 36.95
C PRO A 340 -0.31 10.92 36.58
N ARG A 341 -0.03 10.74 35.29
CA ARG A 341 1.36 10.62 34.81
C ARG A 341 1.83 11.99 34.30
N PRO A 342 2.93 12.54 34.85
CA PRO A 342 3.53 13.75 34.32
C PRO A 342 4.34 13.44 33.05
N ALA A 343 4.49 14.45 32.20
CA ALA A 343 5.29 14.49 30.97
C ALA A 343 4.69 13.81 29.71
N HIS A 344 3.81 14.55 29.02
CA HIS A 344 4.07 15.17 27.71
C HIS A 344 2.75 15.79 27.21
N TYR A 345 2.84 16.95 26.55
CA TYR A 345 1.72 17.75 26.05
C TYR A 345 0.83 16.99 25.04
N ILE A 346 -0.08 16.14 25.51
CA ILE A 346 -1.14 15.56 24.68
C ILE A 346 -2.44 16.29 25.00
N CYS A 347 -2.78 17.26 24.14
CA CYS A 347 -4.11 17.83 24.07
C CYS A 347 -5.02 16.81 23.39
N SER A 348 -5.54 15.84 24.16
CA SER A 348 -6.62 14.97 23.69
C SER A 348 -7.75 15.84 23.13
N ILE A 349 -8.33 15.49 21.97
CA ILE A 349 -9.42 16.28 21.35
C ILE A 349 -10.57 16.46 22.37
N GLY A 350 -10.80 15.46 23.22
CA GLY A 350 -11.72 15.56 24.35
C GLY A 350 -11.38 16.67 25.37
N LYS A 351 -10.11 16.86 25.76
CA LYS A 351 -9.70 17.89 26.76
C LYS A 351 -9.95 19.33 26.28
N LEU A 352 -9.89 19.56 24.96
CA LEU A 352 -10.14 20.90 24.39
C LEU A 352 -11.60 21.31 24.58
N PHE A 353 -12.53 20.36 24.49
CA PHE A 353 -13.94 20.66 24.30
C PHE A 353 -14.87 20.10 25.36
N VAL A 354 -14.37 19.28 26.29
CA VAL A 354 -15.16 18.66 27.37
C VAL A 354 -14.70 19.19 28.72
N ILE A 355 -15.63 19.36 29.66
CA ILE A 355 -15.31 19.81 31.02
C ILE A 355 -14.34 18.83 31.72
N PRO A 356 -13.34 19.32 32.49
CA PRO A 356 -12.34 18.46 33.12
C PRO A 356 -12.89 17.42 34.10
N THR A 357 -14.08 17.64 34.66
CA THR A 357 -14.74 16.74 35.61
C THR A 357 -15.36 15.52 34.94
N PHE A 358 -15.52 15.52 33.62
CA PHE A 358 -16.09 14.40 32.90
C PHE A 358 -15.01 13.37 32.54
N ASN A 359 -15.16 12.16 33.11
CA ASN A 359 -14.30 11.03 32.75
C ASN A 359 -14.71 10.45 31.38
N PHE A 360 -14.11 11.01 30.33
CA PHE A 360 -14.33 10.66 28.94
C PHE A 360 -13.72 9.28 28.62
N ASN A 361 -14.53 8.37 28.05
CA ASN A 361 -14.11 7.05 27.59
C ASN A 361 -14.36 6.93 26.07
N PRO A 362 -13.47 6.30 25.28
CA PRO A 362 -13.59 6.31 23.82
C PRO A 362 -14.72 5.42 23.31
N ILE A 363 -15.20 4.47 24.10
CA ILE A 363 -16.06 3.39 23.63
C ILE A 363 -17.55 3.70 23.87
N THR A 364 -17.93 4.40 24.94
CA THR A 364 -19.34 4.29 25.42
C THR A 364 -19.99 5.53 26.04
N LYS A 365 -19.37 6.72 26.08
CA LYS A 365 -20.01 7.89 26.72
C LYS A 365 -20.32 9.01 25.74
N ASP A 366 -21.61 9.36 25.65
CA ASP A 366 -22.01 10.62 25.03
C ASP A 366 -21.51 11.78 25.91
N PHE A 367 -20.73 12.66 25.29
CA PHE A 367 -20.09 13.81 25.92
C PHE A 367 -20.76 15.12 25.52
N SER A 368 -21.81 15.07 24.69
CA SER A 368 -22.47 16.24 24.11
C SER A 368 -22.99 17.23 25.17
N ASN A 369 -23.40 16.71 26.34
CA ASN A 369 -23.91 17.53 27.45
C ASN A 369 -22.80 18.11 28.35
N PHE A 370 -21.55 17.71 28.12
CA PHE A 370 -20.40 18.05 28.95
C PHE A 370 -19.42 18.97 28.20
N LEU A 371 -19.89 19.66 27.16
CA LEU A 371 -19.07 20.55 26.35
C LEU A 371 -18.66 21.81 27.12
N TYR A 372 -17.39 22.20 26.99
CA TYR A 372 -16.88 23.43 27.57
C TYR A 372 -17.37 24.63 26.73
N PRO A 373 -18.03 25.65 27.33
CA PRO A 373 -18.66 26.73 26.57
C PRO A 373 -17.68 27.62 25.79
N ASN A 374 -16.47 27.84 26.33
CA ASN A 374 -15.47 28.74 25.76
C ASN A 374 -14.08 28.06 25.73
N PRO A 375 -13.88 27.04 24.88
CA PRO A 375 -12.65 26.27 24.87
C PRO A 375 -11.48 27.13 24.40
N TYR A 376 -10.35 26.96 25.07
CA TYR A 376 -9.07 27.44 24.59
C TYR A 376 -8.63 26.57 23.41
N LEU A 377 -8.57 27.13 22.21
CA LEU A 377 -8.33 26.35 20.99
C LEU A 377 -6.83 26.19 20.67
N SER A 378 -6.03 27.22 20.94
CA SER A 378 -4.55 27.23 20.92
C SER A 378 -4.04 28.67 21.01
N TYR A 379 -2.76 28.85 21.35
CA TYR A 379 -2.14 30.18 21.40
C TYR A 379 -2.24 30.92 20.07
N GLY A 380 -1.97 30.23 18.95
CA GLY A 380 -2.05 30.81 17.61
C GLY A 380 -3.47 31.24 17.23
N PHE A 381 -4.48 30.42 17.56
CA PHE A 381 -5.88 30.79 17.35
C PHE A 381 -6.28 32.00 18.19
N GLU A 382 -5.99 31.98 19.50
CA GLU A 382 -6.38 33.06 20.40
C GLU A 382 -5.71 34.39 20.01
N LYS A 383 -4.41 34.36 19.69
CA LYS A 383 -3.68 35.54 19.23
C LYS A 383 -4.24 36.10 17.92
N LYS A 384 -4.58 35.23 16.96
CA LYS A 384 -5.17 35.69 15.69
C LYS A 384 -6.55 36.32 15.89
N VAL A 385 -7.39 35.73 16.74
CA VAL A 385 -8.69 36.30 17.10
C VAL A 385 -8.52 37.68 17.74
N GLU A 386 -7.54 37.83 18.63
CA GLU A 386 -7.18 39.10 19.24
C GLU A 386 -6.70 40.13 18.20
N GLU A 387 -5.80 39.75 17.30
CA GLU A 387 -5.34 40.60 16.19
C GLU A 387 -6.51 41.08 15.31
N LEU A 388 -7.38 40.17 14.88
CA LEU A 388 -8.55 40.50 14.04
C LEU A 388 -9.57 41.37 14.77
N ARG A 389 -9.72 41.18 16.09
CA ARG A 389 -10.57 42.02 16.95
C ARG A 389 -10.00 43.44 17.04
N ASN A 390 -8.69 43.58 17.26
CA ASN A 390 -8.00 44.86 17.33
C ASN A 390 -8.08 45.63 16.00
N LEU A 391 -8.00 44.92 14.87
CA LEU A 391 -8.19 45.46 13.53
C LEU A 391 -9.66 45.74 13.16
N LYS A 392 -10.61 45.43 14.06
CA LYS A 392 -12.07 45.54 13.83
C LYS A 392 -12.57 44.72 12.62
N LEU A 393 -11.83 43.69 12.22
CA LEU A 393 -12.18 42.79 11.12
C LEU A 393 -13.05 41.61 11.59
N LEU A 394 -13.14 41.37 12.90
CA LEU A 394 -13.93 40.28 13.48
C LEU A 394 -14.92 40.82 14.53
N MET A 395 -16.21 40.68 14.27
CA MET A 395 -17.26 41.03 15.23
C MET A 395 -17.45 39.91 16.27
N LYS A 396 -17.91 40.26 17.48
CA LYS A 396 -18.15 39.30 18.58
C LYS A 396 -19.11 38.18 18.20
N LEU A 397 -20.11 38.46 17.36
CA LEU A 397 -21.06 37.47 16.87
C LEU A 397 -20.38 36.46 15.93
N ASP A 398 -19.47 36.93 15.06
CA ASP A 398 -18.76 36.08 14.11
C ASP A 398 -17.69 35.24 14.79
N GLU A 399 -17.02 35.78 15.82
CA GLU A 399 -16.16 34.98 16.70
C GLU A 399 -16.94 33.86 17.38
N LYS A 400 -18.14 34.14 17.92
CA LYS A 400 -19.00 33.12 18.53
C LYS A 400 -19.38 32.03 17.52
N LYS A 401 -19.71 32.41 16.28
CA LYS A 401 -19.98 31.44 15.20
C LYS A 401 -18.74 30.61 14.86
N LEU A 402 -17.56 31.24 14.78
CA LEU A 402 -16.29 30.55 14.51
C LEU A 402 -15.97 29.52 15.58
N ARG A 403 -16.00 29.91 16.86
CA ARG A 403 -15.75 29.00 17.99
C ARG A 403 -16.78 27.87 18.04
N SER A 404 -18.05 28.18 17.82
CA SER A 404 -19.13 27.17 17.75
C SER A 404 -18.88 26.14 16.65
N ARG A 405 -18.41 26.57 15.46
CA ARG A 405 -18.02 25.65 14.39
C ARG A 405 -16.84 24.77 14.77
N CYS A 406 -15.81 25.30 15.45
CA CYS A 406 -14.69 24.49 15.93
C CYS A 406 -15.15 23.41 16.94
N ILE A 407 -16.03 23.78 17.88
CA ILE A 407 -16.62 22.83 18.84
C ILE A 407 -17.43 21.77 18.11
N SER A 408 -18.28 22.18 17.17
CA SER A 408 -19.12 21.29 16.37
C SER A 408 -18.25 20.32 15.55
N PHE A 409 -17.21 20.81 14.88
CA PHE A 409 -16.28 19.98 14.12
C PHE A 409 -15.63 18.92 15.01
N ALA A 410 -15.07 19.31 16.15
CA ALA A 410 -14.45 18.38 17.08
C ALA A 410 -15.45 17.36 17.65
N THR A 411 -16.68 17.79 17.93
CA THR A 411 -17.75 16.91 18.43
C THR A 411 -18.12 15.86 17.38
N VAL A 412 -18.35 16.26 16.13
CA VAL A 412 -18.67 15.33 15.03
C VAL A 412 -17.49 14.40 14.77
N LEU A 413 -16.26 14.93 14.73
CA LEU A 413 -15.05 14.14 14.54
C LEU A 413 -14.91 13.05 15.60
N VAL A 414 -15.02 13.39 16.89
CA VAL A 414 -14.93 12.41 17.98
C VAL A 414 -16.03 11.36 17.83
N LYS A 415 -17.30 11.74 17.60
CA LYS A 415 -18.39 10.77 17.39
C LYS A 415 -18.12 9.84 16.21
N GLN A 416 -17.63 10.36 15.09
CA GLN A 416 -17.28 9.56 13.91
C GLN A 416 -16.09 8.63 14.18
N LEU A 417 -15.11 9.06 14.97
CA LEU A 417 -14.01 8.19 15.41
C LEU A 417 -14.52 7.09 16.34
N GLN A 418 -15.36 7.41 17.33
CA GLN A 418 -15.95 6.43 18.25
C GLN A 418 -16.74 5.34 17.51
N GLN A 419 -17.55 5.71 16.53
CA GLN A 419 -18.30 4.77 15.67
C GLN A 419 -17.42 3.81 14.86
N ARG A 420 -16.14 4.16 14.65
CA ARG A 420 -15.18 3.38 13.85
C ARG A 420 -14.14 2.68 14.68
N LEU A 421 -14.18 2.81 16.02
CA LEU A 421 -13.32 2.05 16.91
C LEU A 421 -13.81 0.59 16.97
N PRO A 422 -12.88 -0.38 17.06
CA PRO A 422 -13.26 -1.78 17.17
C PRO A 422 -13.86 -2.08 18.54
N GLU A 423 -14.86 -2.97 18.61
CA GLU A 423 -15.54 -3.35 19.85
C GLU A 423 -14.57 -3.92 20.90
N ASN A 424 -13.54 -4.63 20.44
CA ASN A 424 -12.50 -5.25 21.27
C ASN A 424 -11.36 -4.30 21.65
N LEU A 425 -11.52 -2.98 21.52
CA LEU A 425 -10.48 -1.99 21.85
C LEU A 425 -9.93 -2.16 23.28
N GLY A 426 -10.78 -2.47 24.26
CA GLY A 426 -10.35 -2.67 25.65
C GLY A 426 -9.40 -3.86 25.82
N ILE A 427 -9.54 -4.90 24.98
CA ILE A 427 -8.63 -6.04 24.96
C ILE A 427 -7.37 -5.70 24.17
N LEU A 428 -7.49 -4.98 23.04
CA LEU A 428 -6.34 -4.54 22.25
C LEU A 428 -5.40 -3.59 23.03
N GLN A 429 -5.92 -2.80 23.95
CA GLN A 429 -5.10 -1.99 24.88
C GLN A 429 -4.20 -2.86 25.76
N LYS A 430 -4.66 -4.06 26.13
CA LYS A 430 -3.87 -5.01 26.94
C LYS A 430 -2.70 -5.62 26.17
N VAL A 431 -2.59 -5.42 24.85
CA VAL A 431 -1.40 -5.84 24.09
C VAL A 431 -0.13 -5.20 24.63
N GLU A 432 -0.19 -4.02 25.25
CA GLU A 432 1.00 -3.38 25.83
C GLU A 432 1.69 -4.25 26.91
N ILE A 433 1.02 -5.24 27.50
CA ILE A 433 1.62 -6.12 28.51
C ILE A 433 2.84 -6.87 27.95
N ILE A 434 2.83 -7.24 26.66
CA ILE A 434 3.94 -7.97 26.02
C ILE A 434 5.14 -7.09 25.70
N PHE A 435 5.08 -5.77 25.97
CA PHE A 435 6.25 -4.91 25.86
C PHE A 435 7.24 -5.23 27.01
N PRO A 436 8.57 -5.26 26.78
CA PRO A 436 9.53 -5.77 27.76
C PRO A 436 9.46 -5.08 29.13
N SER A 437 9.24 -3.77 29.20
CA SER A 437 9.13 -3.08 30.49
C SER A 437 7.89 -3.50 31.28
N ASN A 438 6.80 -3.86 30.61
CA ASN A 438 5.58 -4.32 31.26
C ASN A 438 5.64 -5.82 31.57
N THR A 439 6.23 -6.60 30.67
CA THR A 439 6.48 -8.02 30.87
C THR A 439 7.38 -8.26 32.07
N LEU A 440 8.45 -7.48 32.25
CA LEU A 440 9.43 -7.65 33.32
C LEU A 440 9.05 -6.96 34.63
N ASN A 441 7.85 -6.37 34.73
CA ASN A 441 7.36 -5.82 35.99
C ASN A 441 7.14 -6.92 37.04
N GLN A 442 7.40 -6.58 38.31
CA GLN A 442 7.16 -7.49 39.44
C GLN A 442 5.66 -7.78 39.64
N ILE A 443 4.83 -6.74 39.52
CA ILE A 443 3.38 -6.86 39.51
C ILE A 443 2.96 -7.05 38.06
N LYS A 444 2.54 -8.26 37.72
CA LYS A 444 2.13 -8.63 36.36
C LYS A 444 0.63 -8.47 36.17
N ASP A 445 0.25 -7.91 35.04
CA ASP A 445 -1.13 -7.97 34.57
C ASP A 445 -1.48 -9.40 34.15
N ASN A 446 -2.78 -9.72 34.25
CA ASN A 446 -3.30 -11.01 33.83
C ASN A 446 -3.31 -11.10 32.28
N ILE A 447 -2.58 -12.08 31.75
CA ILE A 447 -2.43 -12.35 30.31
C ILE A 447 -3.61 -13.16 29.73
N SER A 448 -4.34 -13.90 30.56
CA SER A 448 -5.38 -14.86 30.14
C SER A 448 -6.54 -14.25 29.36
N PRO A 449 -7.08 -13.06 29.73
CA PRO A 449 -8.11 -12.41 28.91
C PRO A 449 -7.65 -12.12 27.48
N LEU A 450 -6.33 -11.90 27.29
CA LEU A 450 -5.78 -11.72 25.96
C LEU A 450 -5.71 -13.08 25.24
N CYS A 451 -5.21 -14.12 25.90
CA CYS A 451 -5.15 -15.48 25.33
C CYS A 451 -6.52 -16.01 24.89
N GLU A 452 -7.55 -15.84 25.73
CA GLU A 452 -8.94 -16.21 25.44
C GLU A 452 -9.47 -15.48 24.20
N HIS A 453 -9.20 -14.18 24.08
CA HIS A 453 -9.62 -13.38 22.93
C HIS A 453 -9.02 -13.86 21.60
N PHE A 454 -7.80 -14.39 21.63
CA PHE A 454 -7.16 -15.00 20.46
C PHE A 454 -7.56 -16.47 20.24
N GLY A 455 -8.49 -17.00 21.02
CA GLY A 455 -9.06 -18.34 20.85
C GLY A 455 -8.09 -19.47 21.22
N LEU A 456 -7.19 -19.23 22.18
CA LEU A 456 -6.38 -20.30 22.76
C LEU A 456 -7.23 -21.19 23.67
N ASP A 457 -6.91 -22.48 23.69
CA ASP A 457 -7.52 -23.48 24.57
C ASP A 457 -6.95 -23.41 25.99
N LEU A 458 -7.72 -23.90 26.97
CA LEU A 458 -7.41 -23.83 28.39
C LEU A 458 -6.02 -24.37 28.74
N ILE A 459 -5.61 -25.49 28.12
CA ILE A 459 -4.31 -26.12 28.37
C ILE A 459 -3.16 -25.17 27.99
N ASN A 460 -3.27 -24.51 26.83
CA ASN A 460 -2.25 -23.55 26.40
C ASN A 460 -2.30 -22.26 27.23
N ILE A 461 -3.48 -21.81 27.66
CA ILE A 461 -3.61 -20.66 28.56
C ILE A 461 -2.89 -20.93 29.89
N GLU A 462 -3.13 -22.07 30.53
CA GLU A 462 -2.49 -22.44 31.80
C GLU A 462 -0.96 -22.49 31.67
N LYS A 463 -0.45 -23.07 30.57
CA LYS A 463 0.99 -23.07 30.28
C LYS A 463 1.55 -21.66 30.14
N ILE A 464 0.87 -20.81 29.37
CA ILE A 464 1.30 -19.43 29.14
C ILE A 464 1.30 -18.64 30.45
N GLU A 465 0.30 -18.79 31.31
CA GLU A 465 0.27 -18.14 32.63
C GLU A 465 1.45 -18.56 33.50
N MET A 466 1.74 -19.87 33.59
CA MET A 466 2.89 -20.37 34.35
C MET A 466 4.22 -19.80 33.82
N GLN A 467 4.38 -19.73 32.50
CA GLN A 467 5.56 -19.16 31.85
C GLN A 467 5.66 -17.66 32.07
N TRP A 468 4.53 -16.96 32.01
CA TRP A 468 4.42 -15.51 32.21
C TRP A 468 4.92 -15.09 33.59
N HIS A 469 4.61 -15.85 34.63
CA HIS A 469 5.10 -15.57 35.98
C HIS A 469 6.59 -15.90 36.15
N LYS A 470 7.10 -16.92 35.46
CA LYS A 470 8.50 -17.37 35.57
C LYS A 470 9.50 -16.54 34.76
N ILE A 471 9.05 -15.79 33.75
CA ILE A 471 9.95 -15.08 32.82
C ILE A 471 10.88 -14.07 33.53
N ASN A 472 10.48 -13.54 34.69
CA ASN A 472 11.28 -12.59 35.48
C ASN A 472 12.40 -13.25 36.28
N LEU A 473 12.39 -14.58 36.40
CA LEU A 473 13.45 -15.33 37.09
C LEU A 473 14.76 -15.32 36.30
N ILE A 474 14.71 -14.92 35.03
CA ILE A 474 15.85 -14.87 34.12
C ILE A 474 16.12 -13.41 33.75
N THR A 475 17.41 -13.07 33.70
CA THR A 475 17.86 -11.76 33.21
C THR A 475 17.97 -11.78 31.69
N TRP A 476 17.31 -10.82 31.05
CA TRP A 476 17.28 -10.68 29.59
C TRP A 476 18.14 -9.51 29.14
N SER A 477 18.86 -9.69 28.03
CA SER A 477 19.78 -8.68 27.51
C SER A 477 19.09 -7.61 26.66
N ASN A 478 18.08 -7.99 25.86
CA ASN A 478 17.42 -7.09 24.92
C ASN A 478 16.04 -6.65 25.44
N THR A 479 15.95 -5.46 26.05
CA THR A 479 14.68 -4.94 26.60
C THR A 479 14.14 -3.70 25.87
N SER A 480 14.83 -3.23 24.84
CA SER A 480 14.50 -1.99 24.13
C SER A 480 13.37 -2.16 23.09
N SER A 481 13.21 -3.35 22.52
CA SER A 481 12.24 -3.65 21.47
C SER A 481 11.56 -4.99 21.74
N ALA A 482 10.23 -5.02 21.68
CA ALA A 482 9.46 -6.24 21.88
C ALA A 482 9.88 -7.35 20.90
N GLY A 483 10.14 -7.03 19.63
CA GLY A 483 10.51 -8.03 18.63
C GLY A 483 11.86 -8.72 18.91
N ILE A 484 12.87 -7.97 19.38
CA ILE A 484 14.19 -8.52 19.70
C ILE A 484 14.14 -9.27 21.03
N PHE A 485 13.44 -8.73 22.02
CA PHE A 485 13.21 -9.37 23.32
C PHE A 485 12.58 -10.76 23.15
N TRP A 486 11.44 -10.85 22.46
CA TRP A 486 10.76 -12.14 22.27
C TRP A 486 11.55 -13.10 21.37
N ALA A 487 12.40 -12.59 20.48
CA ALA A 487 13.35 -13.39 19.71
C ALA A 487 14.46 -14.01 20.56
N GLU A 488 14.91 -13.32 21.61
CA GLU A 488 15.81 -13.84 22.64
C GLU A 488 15.10 -14.90 23.49
N VAL A 489 13.89 -14.61 23.98
CA VAL A 489 13.07 -15.55 24.76
C VAL A 489 12.78 -16.83 23.98
N LYS A 490 12.45 -16.74 22.68
CA LYS A 490 12.18 -17.93 21.84
C LYS A 490 13.42 -18.80 21.62
N LYS A 491 14.61 -18.20 21.61
CA LYS A 491 15.90 -18.90 21.47
C LYS A 491 16.44 -19.45 22.79
N PHE A 492 15.93 -18.98 23.91
CA PHE A 492 16.40 -19.40 25.23
C PHE A 492 16.24 -20.91 25.40
N LYS A 493 17.29 -21.56 25.89
CA LYS A 493 17.30 -22.99 26.22
C LYS A 493 17.77 -23.16 27.65
N ASP A 494 17.06 -23.99 28.41
CA ASP A 494 17.47 -24.37 29.75
C ASP A 494 18.57 -25.46 29.72
N ALA A 495 18.96 -25.95 30.91
CA ALA A 495 19.95 -27.02 31.03
C ALA A 495 19.55 -28.34 30.35
N SER A 496 18.26 -28.53 30.03
CA SER A 496 17.75 -29.70 29.31
C SER A 496 17.77 -29.51 27.78
N GLY A 497 18.11 -28.32 27.28
CA GLY A 497 18.03 -28.00 25.86
C GLY A 497 16.61 -27.68 25.36
N SER A 498 15.64 -27.59 26.27
CA SER A 498 14.24 -27.22 25.98
C SER A 498 14.02 -25.72 26.21
N ASN A 499 13.03 -25.13 25.55
CA ASN A 499 12.66 -23.74 25.84
C ASN A 499 11.49 -23.74 26.84
N PRO A 500 11.70 -23.34 28.11
CA PRO A 500 10.63 -23.29 29.11
C PRO A 500 9.60 -22.18 28.86
N PHE A 501 9.82 -21.26 27.92
CA PHE A 501 8.92 -20.14 27.58
C PHE A 501 8.37 -20.24 26.15
N GLU A 502 8.34 -21.45 25.58
CA GLU A 502 8.02 -21.67 24.18
C GLU A 502 6.63 -21.15 23.79
N GLU A 503 5.59 -21.59 24.49
CA GLU A 503 4.20 -21.21 24.24
C GLU A 503 3.96 -19.71 24.46
N LEU A 504 4.57 -19.13 25.49
CA LEU A 504 4.49 -17.69 25.76
C LEU A 504 5.15 -16.87 24.64
N ALA A 505 6.32 -17.30 24.16
CA ALA A 505 7.01 -16.61 23.06
C ALA A 505 6.21 -16.70 21.75
N ASP A 506 5.60 -17.85 21.46
CA ASP A 506 4.73 -18.01 20.29
C ASP A 506 3.48 -17.13 20.37
N PHE A 507 2.88 -17.03 21.56
CA PHE A 507 1.77 -16.11 21.81
C PHE A 507 2.17 -14.65 21.63
N ALA A 508 3.33 -14.24 22.14
CA ALA A 508 3.85 -12.89 21.95
C ALA A 508 4.11 -12.59 20.47
N PHE A 509 4.64 -13.54 19.69
CA PHE A 509 4.82 -13.36 18.25
C PHE A 509 3.52 -13.30 17.48
N MET A 510 2.49 -14.05 17.89
CA MET A 510 1.15 -13.91 17.33
C MET A 510 0.62 -12.50 17.54
N ILE A 511 0.78 -11.92 18.73
CA ILE A 511 0.37 -10.53 18.99
C ILE A 511 1.20 -9.55 18.16
N LEU A 512 2.52 -9.70 18.09
CA LEU A 512 3.39 -8.82 17.31
C LEU A 512 3.16 -8.92 15.79
N ALA A 513 2.54 -10.00 15.31
CA ALA A 513 2.13 -10.16 13.91
C ALA A 513 0.83 -9.43 13.56
N LEU A 514 0.15 -8.81 14.54
CA LEU A 514 -1.01 -7.96 14.28
C LEU A 514 -0.63 -6.70 13.49
N PRO A 515 -1.49 -6.25 12.57
CA PRO A 515 -1.22 -5.12 11.71
C PRO A 515 -1.59 -3.78 12.37
N PHE A 516 -0.80 -3.37 13.37
CA PHE A 516 -1.03 -2.10 14.08
C PHE A 516 -0.71 -0.84 13.26
N SER A 517 0.08 -0.96 12.18
CA SER A 517 0.62 0.17 11.41
C SER A 517 0.44 -0.03 9.90
N ASN A 518 0.20 1.07 9.19
CA ASN A 518 0.08 1.11 7.73
C ASN A 518 1.41 1.41 7.01
N ALA A 519 2.50 1.58 7.76
CA ALA A 519 3.85 1.83 7.22
C ALA A 519 4.31 0.74 6.24
N ALA A 520 3.86 -0.50 6.45
CA ALA A 520 4.10 -1.62 5.54
C ALA A 520 3.52 -1.37 4.13
N VAL A 521 2.24 -0.98 4.09
CA VAL A 521 1.46 -0.76 2.88
C VAL A 521 2.00 0.45 2.11
N GLU A 522 2.22 1.58 2.79
CA GLU A 522 2.77 2.79 2.18
C GLU A 522 4.16 2.54 1.55
N ARG A 523 4.99 1.69 2.16
CA ARG A 523 6.28 1.28 1.58
C ARG A 523 6.12 0.44 0.31
N VAL A 524 5.13 -0.45 0.24
CA VAL A 524 4.84 -1.20 -1.00
C VAL A 524 4.45 -0.23 -2.11
N PHE A 525 3.59 0.75 -1.83
CA PHE A 525 3.23 1.78 -2.81
C PHE A 525 4.43 2.63 -3.23
N SER A 526 5.31 2.98 -2.30
CA SER A 526 6.58 3.66 -2.60
C SER A 526 7.47 2.81 -3.52
N GLN A 527 7.63 1.51 -3.24
CA GLN A 527 8.36 0.60 -4.12
C GLN A 527 7.70 0.47 -5.50
N MET A 528 6.37 0.42 -5.57
CA MET A 528 5.64 0.42 -6.83
C MET A 528 5.95 1.68 -7.65
N ASN A 529 6.00 2.85 -7.01
CA ASN A 529 6.35 4.11 -7.68
C ASN A 529 7.80 4.10 -8.19
N LEU A 530 8.74 3.52 -7.44
CA LEU A 530 10.13 3.32 -7.90
C LEU A 530 10.24 2.32 -9.06
N VAL A 531 9.33 1.36 -9.14
CA VAL A 531 9.28 0.40 -10.26
C VAL A 531 8.64 1.05 -11.50
N LYS A 532 7.60 1.88 -11.33
CA LYS A 532 6.89 2.61 -12.38
C LYS A 532 7.63 3.89 -12.81
N ILE A 533 8.90 3.78 -13.22
CA ILE A 533 9.65 4.89 -13.81
C ILE A 533 9.30 5.11 -15.28
N LYS A 534 9.55 6.32 -15.80
CA LYS A 534 9.28 6.70 -17.20
C LYS A 534 9.93 5.74 -18.22
N THR A 535 11.09 5.17 -17.89
CA THR A 535 11.79 4.18 -18.75
C THR A 535 11.14 2.79 -18.73
N ARG A 536 10.18 2.55 -17.83
CA ARG A 536 9.34 1.34 -17.71
C ARG A 536 7.86 1.64 -18.04
N ASN A 537 7.57 2.66 -18.84
CA ASN A 537 6.22 3.17 -19.14
C ASN A 537 5.24 2.21 -19.87
N ARG A 538 5.68 1.02 -20.29
CA ARG A 538 4.85 -0.01 -20.95
C ARG A 538 4.92 -1.36 -20.24
N MET A 539 5.09 -1.35 -18.92
CA MET A 539 5.14 -2.56 -18.10
C MET A 539 3.72 -3.08 -17.84
N GLY A 540 3.46 -4.33 -18.21
CA GLY A 540 2.20 -5.00 -17.89
C GLY A 540 2.08 -5.34 -16.40
N PHE A 541 0.85 -5.52 -15.92
CA PHE A 541 0.51 -5.77 -14.52
C PHE A 541 1.29 -6.96 -13.91
N ASN A 542 1.35 -8.08 -14.61
CA ASN A 542 2.07 -9.27 -14.16
C ASN A 542 3.58 -9.05 -13.97
N VAL A 543 4.20 -8.21 -14.80
CA VAL A 543 5.64 -7.90 -14.69
C VAL A 543 5.89 -7.01 -13.48
N LEU A 544 4.99 -6.06 -13.21
CA LEU A 544 5.04 -5.23 -12.00
C LEU A 544 4.99 -6.10 -10.74
N ILE A 545 4.01 -7.01 -10.64
CA ILE A 545 3.87 -7.95 -9.52
C ILE A 545 5.13 -8.79 -9.36
N SER A 546 5.65 -9.33 -10.46
CA SER A 546 6.86 -10.16 -10.44
C SER A 546 8.07 -9.41 -9.89
N ILE A 547 8.27 -8.16 -10.31
CA ILE A 547 9.35 -7.32 -9.80
C ILE A 547 9.15 -6.99 -8.31
N LEU A 548 7.92 -6.71 -7.89
CA LEU A 548 7.61 -6.46 -6.48
C LEU A 548 7.90 -7.69 -5.59
N HIS A 549 7.57 -8.90 -6.05
CA HIS A 549 7.95 -10.14 -5.36
C HIS A 549 9.45 -10.31 -5.26
N ILE A 550 10.19 -10.11 -6.34
CA ILE A 550 11.66 -10.25 -6.34
C ILE A 550 12.30 -9.25 -5.38
N ARG A 551 11.93 -7.97 -5.46
CA ARG A 551 12.45 -6.93 -4.57
C ARG A 551 12.13 -7.23 -3.11
N SER A 552 10.91 -7.67 -2.83
CA SER A 552 10.47 -7.96 -1.46
C SER A 552 11.10 -9.23 -0.91
N GLY A 553 11.29 -10.25 -1.75
CA GLY A 553 12.01 -11.47 -1.40
C GLY A 553 13.49 -11.20 -1.07
N LEU A 554 14.20 -10.46 -1.93
CA LEU A 554 15.58 -10.06 -1.67
C LEU A 554 15.71 -9.23 -0.38
N LYS A 555 14.80 -8.26 -0.19
CA LYS A 555 14.75 -7.46 1.04
C LYS A 555 14.48 -8.30 2.29
N ARG A 556 13.59 -9.29 2.21
CA ARG A 556 13.30 -10.23 3.30
C ARG A 556 14.56 -10.99 3.70
N HIS A 557 15.39 -11.40 2.74
CA HIS A 557 16.68 -12.05 3.00
C HIS A 557 17.82 -11.10 3.39
N GLY A 558 17.58 -9.78 3.41
CA GLY A 558 18.63 -8.78 3.67
C GLY A 558 19.75 -8.76 2.64
N LYS A 559 19.48 -9.24 1.41
CA LYS A 559 20.46 -9.40 0.34
C LYS A 559 20.04 -8.61 -0.90
N CYS A 560 20.97 -8.46 -1.84
CA CYS A 560 20.73 -7.85 -3.15
C CYS A 560 21.07 -8.87 -4.27
N CYS A 561 20.91 -8.46 -5.53
CA CYS A 561 21.08 -9.34 -6.70
C CYS A 561 22.51 -9.90 -6.87
N ASP A 562 23.49 -9.24 -6.28
CA ASP A 562 24.91 -9.62 -6.27
C ASP A 562 25.26 -10.68 -5.21
N SER A 563 24.52 -10.68 -4.09
CA SER A 563 24.80 -11.47 -2.89
C SER A 563 23.83 -12.63 -2.67
N TYR A 564 22.71 -12.64 -3.41
CA TYR A 564 21.71 -13.70 -3.35
C TYR A 564 21.98 -14.80 -4.38
N VAL A 565 22.17 -16.03 -3.91
CA VAL A 565 22.41 -17.20 -4.77
C VAL A 565 21.12 -18.01 -4.90
N ILE A 566 20.69 -18.22 -6.14
CA ILE A 566 19.50 -19.04 -6.46
C ILE A 566 19.89 -20.52 -6.47
N PRO A 567 19.10 -21.42 -5.85
CA PRO A 567 19.39 -22.85 -5.85
C PRO A 567 19.44 -23.47 -7.25
N ASP A 568 20.34 -24.44 -7.45
CA ASP A 568 20.54 -25.09 -8.75
C ASP A 568 19.27 -25.78 -9.29
N THR A 569 18.42 -26.29 -8.39
CA THR A 569 17.10 -26.87 -8.74
C THR A 569 16.19 -25.89 -9.50
N ILE A 570 16.31 -24.59 -9.21
CA ILE A 570 15.57 -23.53 -9.90
C ILE A 570 16.27 -23.17 -11.21
N LEU A 571 17.61 -23.20 -11.23
CA LEU A 571 18.39 -22.90 -12.43
C LEU A 571 18.15 -23.91 -13.56
N HIS A 572 17.89 -25.18 -13.22
CA HIS A 572 17.53 -26.22 -14.19
C HIS A 572 16.20 -25.97 -14.93
N LYS A 573 15.32 -25.11 -14.39
CA LYS A 573 14.07 -24.72 -15.06
C LYS A 573 14.28 -23.71 -16.20
N ILE A 574 15.49 -23.14 -16.32
CA ILE A 574 15.78 -22.11 -17.31
C ILE A 574 16.08 -22.76 -18.65
N GLY A 575 15.47 -22.24 -19.71
CA GLY A 575 15.62 -22.84 -21.03
C GLY A 575 14.81 -24.13 -21.18
N THR A 576 13.78 -24.36 -20.36
CA THR A 576 12.73 -25.37 -20.57
C THR A 576 11.45 -24.71 -21.09
N LYS A 577 10.53 -25.47 -21.69
CA LYS A 577 9.23 -24.92 -22.15
C LYS A 577 8.44 -24.28 -21.01
N GLU A 578 8.54 -24.82 -19.79
CA GLU A 578 7.87 -24.31 -18.58
C GLU A 578 8.23 -22.86 -18.27
N SER A 579 9.50 -22.46 -18.50
CA SER A 579 9.93 -21.08 -18.30
C SER A 579 9.31 -20.07 -19.29
N TYR A 580 8.73 -20.53 -20.40
CA TYR A 580 8.15 -19.68 -21.46
C TYR A 580 6.63 -19.85 -21.63
N ILE A 581 5.95 -20.56 -20.73
CA ILE A 581 4.49 -20.65 -20.75
C ILE A 581 3.93 -19.26 -20.39
N ASN A 582 3.19 -18.65 -21.32
CA ASN A 582 2.35 -17.51 -21.02
C ASN A 582 1.08 -18.05 -20.38
N ILE A 583 1.00 -18.00 -19.05
CA ILE A 583 -0.27 -18.25 -18.34
C ILE A 583 -1.26 -17.18 -18.82
N PRO A 584 -2.40 -17.54 -19.43
CA PRO A 584 -3.37 -16.58 -19.94
C PRO A 584 -3.92 -15.68 -18.82
N GLU A 585 -4.14 -14.41 -19.14
CA GLU A 585 -4.65 -13.37 -18.21
C GLU A 585 -6.03 -13.68 -17.59
N ASN A 586 -6.73 -14.74 -18.03
CA ASN A 586 -8.10 -15.07 -17.62
C ASN A 586 -8.26 -16.34 -16.77
N GLU A 587 -7.21 -17.08 -16.44
CA GLU A 587 -7.34 -18.28 -15.57
C GLU A 587 -7.40 -17.94 -14.06
N LEU A 588 -7.28 -16.67 -13.68
CA LEU A 588 -7.57 -16.17 -12.33
C LEU A 588 -9.06 -15.81 -12.12
N ALA A 589 -9.90 -15.96 -13.14
CA ALA A 589 -11.28 -15.49 -13.13
C ALA A 589 -12.32 -16.57 -13.48
N ILE A 590 -12.20 -17.80 -12.96
CA ILE A 590 -13.35 -18.72 -12.86
C ILE A 590 -13.23 -19.53 -11.57
N PHE A 591 -13.94 -19.08 -10.53
CA PHE A 591 -14.50 -19.94 -9.48
C PHE A 591 -15.80 -19.27 -9.03
N GLU A 592 -16.89 -19.70 -9.65
CA GLU A 592 -18.24 -19.57 -9.08
C GLU A 592 -18.40 -20.63 -7.98
N ASP A 593 -19.20 -20.28 -6.99
CA ASP A 593 -19.69 -21.09 -5.86
C ASP A 593 -18.70 -21.44 -4.74
N LEU A 594 -18.63 -20.52 -3.78
CA LEU A 594 -18.52 -20.90 -2.36
C LEU A 594 -19.76 -20.36 -1.65
N PRO A 595 -20.52 -21.20 -0.92
CA PRO A 595 -21.59 -20.70 -0.06
C PRO A 595 -21.00 -19.86 1.07
N ILE A 596 -21.70 -18.76 1.36
CA ILE A 596 -21.43 -17.75 2.39
C ILE A 596 -21.20 -18.38 3.76
#